data_AF-A0A165F6T8-F1
#
_entry.id   AF-A0A165F6T8-F1
#
_cell.length_a   1.000
_cell.length_b   1.000
_cell.length_c   1.000
_cell.angle_alpha   90.00
_cell.angle_beta   90.00
_cell.angle_gamma   90.00
#
_symmetry.space_group_name_H-M   'P 1'
#
loop_
_entity.id
_entity.type
_entity.pdbx_description
1 polymer ?
#
loop_
_entity_poly.entity_id
_entity_poly.type
_entity_poly.pdbx_seq_one_letter_code
_entity_poly.pdbx_strand_id
1 'polypeptide(L)'
;MDENGLRNNTEQAAAIQVVYDHVVSGAGRQLLMYIGGCGGTGKSHVIRSIVQLFTECGIRDTLLLSAPTGAAAIVINGYTIHALTLLPQTKGRKANAALLESVW
;
A
#
# COMPACT_ATOMS: atom_id res chain seq x y z
N MET A 1 13.63 -14.27 -2.11
CA MET A 1 12.87 -14.01 -0.87
C MET A 1 13.50 -14.78 0.28
N ASP A 2 14.21 -14.08 1.19
CA ASP A 2 14.32 -14.38 2.64
C ASP A 2 15.32 -13.47 3.37
N GLU A 3 15.19 -12.15 3.19
CA GLU A 3 15.78 -11.17 4.13
C GLU A 3 14.76 -10.62 5.15
N ASN A 4 13.46 -10.91 4.97
CA ASN A 4 12.37 -10.26 5.72
C ASN A 4 11.71 -11.11 6.82
N GLY A 5 12.21 -12.29 7.17
CA GLY A 5 11.65 -13.05 8.30
C GLY A 5 10.17 -13.49 8.16
N LEU A 6 9.59 -13.42 6.96
CA LEU A 6 8.19 -13.78 6.69
C LEU A 6 7.88 -15.25 6.96
N ARG A 7 8.89 -16.13 6.83
CA ARG A 7 8.76 -17.56 7.13
C ARG A 7 8.28 -17.85 8.57
N ASN A 8 8.48 -16.92 9.50
CA ASN A 8 8.14 -17.11 10.90
C ASN A 8 6.74 -16.59 11.27
N ASN A 9 5.98 -16.03 10.32
CA ASN A 9 4.61 -15.55 10.57
C ASN A 9 3.68 -15.95 9.41
N THR A 10 2.92 -17.02 9.63
CA THR A 10 2.00 -17.60 8.63
C THR A 10 0.87 -16.66 8.23
N GLU A 11 0.39 -15.80 9.12
CA GLU A 11 -0.67 -14.82 8.82
C GLU A 11 -0.16 -13.71 7.91
N GLN A 12 1.06 -13.18 8.17
CA GLN A 12 1.69 -12.19 7.30
C GLN A 12 2.03 -12.80 5.93
N ALA A 13 2.52 -14.05 5.91
CA ALA A 13 2.79 -14.76 4.68
C ALA A 13 1.51 -14.97 3.84
N ALA A 14 0.42 -15.39 4.47
CA ALA A 14 -0.88 -15.53 3.80
C ALA A 14 -1.38 -14.21 3.21
N ALA A 15 -1.21 -13.10 3.93
CA ALA A 15 -1.57 -11.78 3.45
C ALA A 15 -0.80 -11.39 2.17
N ILE A 16 0.50 -11.67 2.12
CA ILE A 16 1.34 -11.38 0.95
C ILE A 16 1.00 -12.32 -0.20
N GLN A 17 0.69 -13.59 0.07
CA GLN A 17 0.28 -14.54 -0.95
C GLN A 17 -0.98 -14.08 -1.70
N VAL A 18 -1.98 -13.56 -0.97
CA VAL A 18 -3.20 -13.00 -1.59
C VAL A 18 -2.86 -11.86 -2.56
N VAL A 19 -1.91 -11.00 -2.20
CA VAL A 19 -1.47 -9.90 -3.07
C VAL A 19 -0.70 -10.45 -4.27
N TYR A 20 0.20 -11.42 -4.07
CA TYR A 20 0.94 -12.07 -5.15
C TYR A 20 0.02 -12.73 -6.18
N ASP A 21 -0.93 -13.54 -5.72
CA ASP A 21 -1.88 -14.23 -6.59
C ASP A 21 -2.72 -13.22 -7.39
N HIS A 22 -3.08 -12.08 -6.79
CA HIS A 22 -3.77 -11.01 -7.49
C HIS A 22 -2.91 -10.37 -8.58
N VAL A 23 -1.65 -10.04 -8.27
CA VAL A 23 -0.69 -9.45 -9.21
C VAL A 23 -0.45 -10.39 -10.40
N VAL A 24 -0.28 -11.69 -10.16
CA VAL A 24 0.05 -12.67 -11.20
C VAL A 24 -1.17 -13.11 -12.01
N SER A 25 -2.34 -13.25 -11.38
CA SER A 25 -3.55 -13.72 -12.09
C SER A 25 -4.10 -12.71 -13.08
N GLY A 26 -3.84 -11.41 -12.90
CA GLY A 26 -4.35 -10.36 -13.78
C GLY A 26 -5.88 -10.33 -13.86
N ALA A 27 -6.59 -10.83 -12.84
CA ALA A 27 -8.01 -11.19 -12.87
C ALA A 27 -9.00 -10.02 -13.08
N GLY A 28 -8.54 -8.84 -13.46
CA GLY A 28 -9.34 -7.67 -13.87
C GLY A 28 -10.17 -7.00 -12.77
N ARG A 29 -10.45 -7.69 -11.66
CA ARG A 29 -11.20 -7.16 -10.52
C ARG A 29 -10.26 -6.67 -9.44
N GLN A 30 -10.51 -5.45 -8.95
CA GLN A 30 -9.74 -4.82 -7.87
C GLN A 30 -9.65 -5.71 -6.62
N LEU A 31 -8.46 -5.87 -6.06
CA LEU A 31 -8.26 -6.45 -4.73
C LEU A 31 -8.59 -5.41 -3.65
N LEU A 32 -9.62 -5.69 -2.85
CA LEU A 32 -9.94 -4.95 -1.63
C LEU A 32 -9.61 -5.83 -0.43
N MET A 33 -8.65 -5.39 0.38
CA MET A 33 -8.11 -6.17 1.49
C MET A 33 -7.97 -5.32 2.75
N TYR A 34 -8.39 -5.86 3.89
CA TYR A 34 -8.19 -5.27 5.21
C TYR A 34 -7.34 -6.20 6.08
N ILE A 35 -6.28 -5.67 6.68
CA ILE A 35 -5.40 -6.39 7.59
C ILE A 35 -5.44 -5.70 8.95
N GLY A 36 -6.10 -6.34 9.91
CA GLY A 36 -6.19 -5.88 11.29
C GLY A 36 -5.00 -6.32 12.15
N GLY A 37 -5.01 -5.91 13.42
CA GLY A 37 -4.08 -6.39 14.45
C GLY A 37 -3.72 -5.31 15.46
N CYS A 38 -3.37 -5.71 16.67
CA CYS A 38 -2.97 -4.81 17.75
C CYS A 38 -1.74 -3.96 17.41
N GLY A 39 -1.48 -2.89 18.19
CA GLY A 39 -0.23 -2.15 18.08
C GLY A 39 0.99 -3.08 18.24
N GLY A 40 2.04 -2.87 17.44
CA GLY A 40 3.27 -3.67 17.54
C GLY A 40 3.27 -5.04 16.82
N THR A 41 2.18 -5.45 16.16
CA THR A 41 2.10 -6.76 15.47
C THR A 41 2.81 -6.85 14.11
N GLY A 42 3.60 -5.84 13.74
CA GLY A 42 4.35 -5.86 12.48
C GLY A 42 3.54 -5.54 11.21
N LYS A 43 2.39 -4.87 11.28
CA LYS A 43 1.64 -4.46 10.06
C LYS A 43 2.48 -3.63 9.08
N SER A 44 3.34 -2.73 9.57
CA SER A 44 4.27 -1.98 8.72
C SER A 44 5.29 -2.89 8.01
N HIS A 45 5.61 -4.04 8.59
CA HIS A 45 6.46 -5.04 7.96
C HIS A 45 5.75 -5.73 6.78
N VAL A 46 4.45 -6.03 6.92
CA VAL A 46 3.62 -6.52 5.80
C VAL A 46 3.62 -5.52 4.64
N ILE A 47 3.43 -4.23 4.93
CA ILE A 47 3.48 -3.18 3.89
C ILE A 47 4.83 -3.19 3.16
N ARG A 48 5.96 -3.23 3.88
CA ARG A 48 7.30 -3.29 3.28
C ARG A 48 7.51 -4.54 2.43
N SER A 49 6.97 -5.68 2.87
CA SER A 49 7.04 -6.93 2.13
C SER A 49 6.25 -6.88 0.83
N ILE A 50 5.07 -6.24 0.83
CA ILE A 50 4.30 -5.98 -0.40
C ILE A 50 5.09 -5.06 -1.35
N VAL A 51 5.75 -4.03 -0.83
CA VAL A 51 6.60 -3.14 -1.65
C VAL A 51 7.74 -3.91 -2.30
N GLN A 52 8.40 -4.79 -1.54
CA GLN A 52 9.44 -5.65 -2.08
C GLN A 52 8.89 -6.60 -3.14
N LEU A 53 7.72 -7.21 -2.91
CA LEU A 53 7.07 -8.06 -3.90
C LEU A 53 6.87 -7.34 -5.24
N PHE A 54 6.31 -6.12 -5.21
CA PHE A 54 6.12 -5.31 -6.42
C PHE A 54 7.46 -4.95 -7.10
N THR A 55 8.52 -4.76 -6.31
CA THR A 55 9.88 -4.52 -6.81
C THR A 55 10.45 -5.77 -7.50
N GLU A 56 10.31 -6.94 -6.88
CA GLU A 56 10.75 -8.23 -7.43
C GLU A 56 9.96 -8.60 -8.70
N CYS A 57 8.69 -8.21 -8.79
CA CYS A 57 7.87 -8.33 -10.00
C CYS A 57 8.19 -7.28 -11.08
N GLY A 58 9.08 -6.32 -10.84
CA GLY A 58 9.44 -5.27 -11.80
C GLY A 58 8.33 -4.23 -12.06
N ILE A 59 7.35 -4.12 -11.16
CA ILE A 59 6.16 -3.26 -11.31
C ILE A 59 6.03 -2.24 -10.17
N ARG A 60 7.14 -1.92 -9.50
CA ARG A 60 7.17 -1.03 -8.33
C ARG A 60 6.49 0.32 -8.59
N ASP A 61 6.62 0.86 -9.79
CA ASP A 61 6.08 2.17 -10.16
C ASP A 61 4.55 2.19 -10.24
N THR A 62 3.90 1.02 -10.24
CA THR A 62 2.44 0.90 -10.17
C THR A 62 1.90 0.94 -8.74
N LEU A 63 2.78 0.91 -7.72
CA LEU A 63 2.40 0.85 -6.31
C LEU A 63 2.55 2.22 -5.63
N LEU A 64 1.44 2.73 -5.11
CA LEU A 64 1.40 3.97 -4.34
C LEU A 64 0.98 3.73 -2.89
N LEU A 65 1.73 4.31 -1.96
CA LEU A 65 1.59 4.08 -0.52
C LEU A 65 1.02 5.33 0.14
N SER A 66 -0.02 5.16 0.95
CA SER A 66 -0.60 6.26 1.70
C SER A 66 -0.90 5.93 3.15
N ALA A 67 -0.93 6.97 3.99
CA ALA A 67 -1.37 6.88 5.36
C ALA A 67 -2.22 8.12 5.76
N PRO A 68 -3.00 8.05 6.85
CA PRO A 68 -3.83 9.18 7.29
C PRO A 68 -3.01 10.38 7.81
N THR A 69 -1.87 10.15 8.46
CA THR A 69 -1.04 11.19 9.09
C THR A 69 0.37 11.23 8.52
N GLY A 70 1.03 12.39 8.63
CA GLY A 70 2.40 12.57 8.14
C GLY A 70 3.41 11.61 8.78
N ALA A 71 3.33 11.41 10.10
CA ALA A 71 4.21 10.48 10.80
C ALA A 71 4.05 9.03 10.31
N ALA A 72 2.81 8.57 10.09
CA ALA A 72 2.56 7.22 9.57
C ALA A 72 3.01 7.07 8.11
N ALA A 73 2.86 8.12 7.29
CA ALA A 73 3.31 8.14 5.91
C ALA A 73 4.83 7.98 5.81
N ILE A 74 5.59 8.68 6.68
CA ILE A 74 7.06 8.54 6.75
C ILE A 74 7.47 7.10 7.07
N VAL A 75 6.79 6.44 8.03
CA VAL A 75 7.13 5.07 8.46
C VAL A 75 7.05 4.04 7.32
N ILE A 76 6.12 4.25 6.38
CA ILE A 76 5.92 3.37 5.21
C ILE A 76 6.56 3.93 3.94
N ASN A 77 7.32 5.03 4.02
CA ASN A 77 7.90 5.73 2.88
C ASN A 77 6.84 6.07 1.79
N GLY A 78 5.71 6.61 2.24
CA GLY A 78 4.59 7.01 1.39
C GLY A 78 4.17 8.46 1.62
N TYR A 79 2.96 8.78 1.16
CA TYR A 79 2.38 10.11 1.29
C TYR A 79 1.19 10.11 2.24
N THR A 80 0.78 11.29 2.70
CA THR A 80 -0.56 11.37 3.31
C THR A 80 -1.62 11.12 2.25
N ILE A 81 -2.76 10.53 2.61
CA ILE A 81 -3.87 10.33 1.66
C ILE A 81 -4.28 11.65 0.99
N HIS A 82 -4.26 12.76 1.74
CA HIS A 82 -4.54 14.10 1.22
C HIS A 82 -3.57 14.52 0.13
N ALA A 83 -2.26 14.35 0.35
CA ALA A 83 -1.25 14.68 -0.65
C ALA A 83 -1.34 13.77 -1.88
N LEU A 84 -1.52 12.46 -1.66
CA LEU A 84 -1.58 11.46 -2.73
C LEU A 84 -2.78 11.66 -3.66
N THR A 85 -3.92 12.08 -3.12
CA THR A 85 -5.19 12.21 -3.84
C THR A 85 -5.59 13.67 -4.12
N LEU A 86 -4.72 14.62 -3.78
CA LEU A 86 -4.96 16.07 -3.90
C LEU A 86 -6.26 16.52 -3.21
N LEU A 87 -6.65 15.83 -2.14
CA LEU A 87 -7.84 16.16 -1.37
C LEU A 87 -7.60 17.44 -0.55
N PRO A 88 -8.49 18.43 -0.66
CA PRO A 88 -8.33 19.69 0.06
C PRO A 88 -8.52 19.51 1.57
N GLN A 89 -7.71 20.21 2.35
CA GLN A 89 -7.79 20.22 3.81
C GLN A 89 -8.92 21.10 4.35
N THR A 90 -9.42 22.05 3.56
CA THR A 90 -10.43 23.03 3.96
C THR A 90 -11.80 22.72 3.36
N LYS A 91 -12.84 22.87 4.19
CA LYS A 91 -14.24 22.72 3.77
C LYS A 91 -14.56 23.72 2.65
N GLY A 92 -15.26 23.27 1.61
CA GLY A 92 -15.74 24.10 0.49
C GLY A 92 -14.82 24.15 -0.73
N ARG A 93 -13.58 23.66 -0.63
CA ARG A 93 -12.70 23.49 -1.80
C ARG A 93 -12.95 22.11 -2.39
N LYS A 94 -13.10 22.03 -3.72
CA LYS A 94 -13.25 20.75 -4.43
C LYS A 94 -11.87 20.21 -4.81
N ALA A 95 -11.74 18.88 -4.83
CA ALA A 95 -10.57 18.23 -5.40
C ALA A 95 -10.47 18.59 -6.89
N ASN A 96 -9.25 18.82 -7.37
CA ASN A 96 -9.00 19.05 -8.79
C ASN A 96 -8.92 17.70 -9.51
N ALA A 97 -10.09 17.17 -9.92
CA ALA A 97 -10.20 15.87 -10.56
C ALA A 97 -9.36 15.78 -11.85
N ALA A 98 -9.34 16.84 -12.67
CA ALA A 98 -8.56 16.86 -13.90
C ALA A 98 -7.05 16.74 -13.65
N LEU A 99 -6.54 17.42 -12.61
CA LEU A 99 -5.15 17.27 -12.21
C LEU A 99 -4.87 15.86 -11.69
N LEU A 100 -5.80 15.29 -10.91
CA LEU A 100 -5.66 13.92 -10.42
C LEU A 100 -5.59 12.93 -11.59
N GLU A 101 -6.53 12.96 -12.53
CA GLU A 101 -6.52 12.11 -13.73
C GLU A 101 -5.29 12.29 -14.63
N SER A 102 -4.55 13.40 -14.51
CA SER A 102 -3.28 13.58 -15.26
C SER A 102 -2.05 12.98 -14.56
N VAL A 103 -2.17 12.67 -13.26
CA VAL A 103 -1.09 12.10 -12.44
C VAL A 103 -1.18 10.57 -12.41
N TRP A 104 -2.39 10.03 -12.51
CA TRP A 104 -2.72 8.60 -12.45
C TRP A 104 -3.03 8.06 -13.84
#